data_AF-A0A368F8W5-F1
#
_entry.id   AF-A0A368F8W5-F1
#
_cell.length_a   1.000
_cell.length_b   1.000
_cell.length_c   1.000
_cell.angle_alpha   90.00
_cell.angle_beta   90.00
_cell.angle_gamma   90.00
#
_symmetry.space_group_name_H-M   'P 1'
#
loop_
_entity.id
_entity.type
_entity.pdbx_description
1 polymer ?
#
loop_
_entity_poly.entity_id
_entity_poly.type
_entity_poly.pdbx_seq_one_letter_code
_entity_poly.pdbx_strand_id
1 'polypeptide(L)'
;MQIADKDTETIKNIIGQDQVVLNDDYALRSCISEGKRIRVTFTIHPKGRFHLGFIMGLLKMKSIISSGIDIDGIVLISDTEAFLDNEKLAWTTRDDRSEYFFQLCSAFIERLDLKGKVRAVKSSTLESIFSSDYVLNMYKMASAVTRDETSVCEGTTLAGNLVPLFYALNHHLVGTDVAIIGEDYIPIATLATKVYYILADYIFFSGSKR
;
A
#
# COMPACT_ATOMS: atom_id res chain seq x y z
N MET A 1 -24.11 9.18 0.04
CA MET A 1 -24.24 8.81 -1.39
C MET A 1 -25.15 7.60 -1.47
N GLN A 2 -26.26 7.65 -2.22
CA GLN A 2 -27.06 6.45 -2.47
C GLN A 2 -26.32 5.59 -3.49
N ILE A 3 -25.90 4.40 -3.08
CA ILE A 3 -25.18 3.43 -3.93
C ILE A 3 -26.23 2.54 -4.58
N ALA A 4 -26.11 2.29 -5.88
CA ALA A 4 -27.04 1.40 -6.59
C ALA A 4 -26.96 -0.03 -6.02
N ASP A 5 -28.06 -0.80 -6.10
CA ASP A 5 -28.08 -2.18 -5.58
C ASP A 5 -27.01 -3.07 -6.20
N LYS A 6 -26.76 -2.90 -7.51
CA LYS A 6 -25.71 -3.60 -8.26
C LYS A 6 -24.30 -3.28 -7.75
N ASP A 7 -24.05 -2.02 -7.40
CA ASP A 7 -22.75 -1.58 -6.89
C ASP A 7 -22.52 -2.18 -5.50
N THR A 8 -23.57 -2.24 -4.68
CA THR A 8 -23.51 -2.86 -3.35
C THR A 8 -23.16 -4.35 -3.43
N GLU A 9 -23.75 -5.09 -4.37
CA GLU A 9 -23.41 -6.50 -4.60
C GLU A 9 -21.97 -6.67 -5.10
N THR A 10 -21.53 -5.79 -5.99
CA THR A 10 -20.15 -5.75 -6.49
C THR A 10 -19.15 -5.54 -5.36
N ILE A 11 -19.40 -4.57 -4.48
CA ILE A 11 -18.55 -4.29 -3.30
C ILE A 11 -18.50 -5.49 -2.37
N LYS A 12 -19.65 -6.14 -2.10
CA LYS A 12 -19.69 -7.37 -1.29
C LYS A 12 -18.89 -8.50 -1.91
N ASN A 13 -18.93 -8.66 -3.22
CA ASN A 13 -18.14 -9.67 -3.93
C ASN A 13 -16.63 -9.37 -3.89
N ILE A 14 -16.26 -8.09 -4.01
CA ILE A 14 -14.85 -7.66 -3.89
C ILE A 14 -14.35 -7.89 -2.47
N ILE A 15 -15.10 -7.54 -1.43
CA ILE A 15 -14.68 -7.73 -0.03
C ILE A 15 -14.68 -9.23 0.30
N GLY A 16 -15.74 -9.95 -0.04
CA GLY A 16 -15.89 -11.37 0.23
C GLY A 16 -15.88 -11.65 1.73
N GLN A 17 -14.90 -12.42 2.18
CA GLN A 17 -14.69 -12.78 3.60
C GLN A 17 -13.61 -11.93 4.28
N ASP A 18 -13.00 -10.99 3.55
CA ASP A 18 -11.87 -10.21 4.07
C ASP A 18 -12.35 -9.16 5.08
N GLN A 19 -11.50 -8.88 6.06
CA GLN A 19 -11.71 -7.78 6.99
C GLN A 19 -11.39 -6.43 6.32
N VAL A 20 -12.28 -5.45 6.48
CA VAL A 20 -12.01 -4.05 6.10
C VAL A 20 -11.41 -3.32 7.30
N VAL A 21 -10.17 -2.84 7.15
CA VAL A 21 -9.49 -2.05 8.18
C VAL A 21 -10.31 -0.80 8.49
N LEU A 22 -10.50 -0.49 9.78
CA LEU A 22 -11.35 0.61 10.27
C LEU A 22 -12.83 0.55 9.85
N ASN A 23 -13.30 -0.55 9.23
CA ASN A 23 -14.59 -0.64 8.55
C ASN A 23 -14.83 0.49 7.54
N ASP A 24 -13.76 1.03 6.96
CA ASP A 24 -13.80 2.13 5.99
C ASP A 24 -13.57 1.59 4.57
N ASP A 25 -14.67 1.41 3.84
CA ASP A 25 -14.68 1.01 2.43
C ASP A 25 -15.08 2.18 1.51
N TYR A 26 -14.99 3.43 1.99
CA TYR A 26 -15.45 4.61 1.26
C TYR A 26 -14.76 4.79 -0.09
N ALA A 27 -13.43 4.64 -0.14
CA ALA A 27 -12.67 4.79 -1.39
C ALA A 27 -13.11 3.76 -2.44
N LEU A 28 -13.27 2.49 -2.04
CA LEU A 28 -13.79 1.44 -2.91
C LEU A 28 -15.20 1.78 -3.42
N ARG A 29 -16.10 2.21 -2.52
CA ARG A 29 -17.48 2.62 -2.88
C ARG A 29 -17.50 3.76 -3.88
N SER A 30 -16.68 4.80 -3.65
CA SER A 30 -16.55 5.95 -4.55
C SER A 30 -16.06 5.51 -5.92
N CYS A 31 -14.96 4.75 -6.00
CA CYS A 31 -14.44 4.27 -7.30
C CYS A 31 -15.48 3.45 -8.08
N ILE A 32 -16.19 2.54 -7.41
CA ILE A 32 -17.23 1.71 -8.06
C ILE A 32 -18.39 2.57 -8.56
N SER A 33 -18.92 3.46 -7.72
CA SER A 33 -20.05 4.32 -8.09
C SER A 33 -19.73 5.29 -9.24
N GLU A 34 -18.46 5.72 -9.33
CA GLU A 34 -17.99 6.63 -10.36
C GLU A 34 -17.47 5.91 -11.61
N GLY A 35 -17.45 4.57 -11.60
CA GLY A 35 -16.91 3.75 -12.68
C GLY A 35 -15.42 3.99 -12.95
N LYS A 36 -14.68 4.44 -11.93
CA LYS A 36 -13.25 4.73 -12.05
C LYS A 36 -12.43 3.45 -12.00
N ARG A 37 -11.35 3.42 -12.79
CA ARG A 37 -10.32 2.39 -12.68
C ARG A 37 -9.70 2.45 -11.28
N ILE A 38 -9.71 1.33 -10.56
CA ILE A 38 -9.29 1.27 -9.16
C ILE A 38 -7.80 0.97 -9.08
N ARG A 39 -7.01 1.78 -8.39
CA ARG A 39 -5.62 1.45 -8.12
C ARG A 39 -5.51 0.54 -6.90
N VAL A 40 -5.16 -0.72 -7.14
CA VAL A 40 -5.05 -1.75 -6.10
C VAL A 40 -3.58 -2.06 -5.84
N THR A 41 -3.12 -1.88 -4.61
CA THR A 41 -1.72 -2.13 -4.24
C THR A 41 -1.62 -3.29 -3.26
N PHE A 42 -0.68 -4.21 -3.51
CA PHE A 42 -0.28 -5.27 -2.59
C PHE A 42 1.21 -5.11 -2.28
N THR A 43 1.54 -4.74 -1.04
CA THR A 43 2.92 -4.45 -0.65
C THR A 43 3.58 -5.71 -0.09
N ILE A 44 4.73 -6.08 -0.66
CA ILE A 44 5.55 -7.22 -0.23
C ILE A 44 6.85 -6.71 0.38
N HIS A 45 7.14 -7.18 1.58
CA HIS A 45 8.38 -6.89 2.30
C HIS A 45 9.32 -8.10 2.19
N PRO A 46 10.47 -8.01 1.51
CA PRO A 46 11.34 -9.15 1.22
C PRO A 46 12.20 -9.60 2.42
N LYS A 47 11.59 -9.72 3.61
CA LYS A 47 12.21 -10.12 4.90
C LYS A 47 12.61 -11.62 4.88
N GLY A 48 11.68 -12.50 4.53
CA GLY A 48 11.85 -13.96 4.55
C GLY A 48 11.91 -14.60 3.16
N ARG A 49 11.98 -15.93 3.07
CA ARG A 49 11.89 -16.62 1.77
C ARG A 49 10.52 -16.40 1.15
N PHE A 50 10.46 -16.36 -0.18
CA PHE A 50 9.19 -16.31 -0.89
C PHE A 50 8.38 -17.60 -0.61
N HIS A 51 7.10 -17.45 -0.24
CA HIS A 51 6.15 -18.55 -0.02
C HIS A 51 4.80 -18.23 -0.67
N LEU A 52 3.89 -19.22 -0.70
CA LEU A 52 2.59 -19.10 -1.39
C LEU A 52 1.69 -17.99 -0.85
N GLY A 53 1.93 -17.49 0.37
CA GLY A 53 1.19 -16.36 0.93
C GLY A 53 1.31 -15.09 0.08
N PHE A 54 2.45 -14.88 -0.57
CA PHE A 54 2.64 -13.74 -1.50
C PHE A 54 1.85 -13.87 -2.80
N ILE A 55 1.29 -15.04 -3.10
CA ILE A 55 0.42 -15.25 -4.25
C ILE A 55 -1.03 -14.87 -3.92
N MET A 56 -1.41 -14.84 -2.64
CA MET A 56 -2.78 -14.54 -2.21
C MET A 56 -3.24 -13.15 -2.69
N GLY A 57 -2.37 -12.13 -2.61
CA GLY A 57 -2.67 -10.80 -3.12
C GLY A 57 -2.92 -10.77 -4.64
N LEU A 58 -2.14 -11.56 -5.41
CA LEU A 58 -2.35 -11.71 -6.85
C LEU A 58 -3.66 -12.44 -7.18
N LEU A 59 -4.01 -13.47 -6.41
CA LEU A 59 -5.29 -14.18 -6.57
C LEU A 59 -6.48 -13.28 -6.23
N LYS A 60 -6.34 -12.41 -5.22
CA LYS A 60 -7.36 -11.42 -4.89
C LYS A 60 -7.55 -10.41 -6.02
N MET A 61 -6.47 -9.85 -6.56
CA MET A 61 -6.53 -8.97 -7.75
C MET A 61 -7.16 -9.69 -8.94
N LYS A 62 -6.80 -10.96 -9.18
CA LYS A 62 -7.41 -11.78 -10.23
C LYS A 62 -8.92 -11.91 -10.05
N SER A 63 -9.37 -12.19 -8.83
CA SER A 63 -10.81 -12.28 -8.51
C SER A 63 -11.54 -10.98 -8.84
N ILE A 64 -10.99 -9.83 -8.42
CA ILE A 64 -11.55 -8.50 -8.72
C ILE A 64 -11.66 -8.28 -10.23
N ILE A 65 -10.60 -8.59 -10.98
CA ILE A 65 -10.58 -8.50 -12.45
C ILE A 65 -11.63 -9.41 -13.08
N SER A 66 -11.77 -10.65 -12.59
CA SER A 66 -12.76 -11.62 -13.07
C SER A 66 -14.20 -11.19 -12.79
N SER A 67 -14.44 -10.33 -11.79
CA SER A 67 -15.73 -9.69 -11.55
C SER A 67 -16.04 -8.53 -12.52
N GLY A 68 -15.19 -8.31 -13.53
CA GLY A 68 -15.40 -7.27 -14.55
C GLY A 68 -14.94 -5.88 -14.12
N ILE A 69 -14.18 -5.77 -13.02
CA ILE A 69 -13.68 -4.51 -12.49
C ILE A 69 -12.33 -4.20 -13.14
N ASP A 70 -12.21 -2.98 -13.66
CA ASP A 70 -10.95 -2.49 -14.19
C ASP A 70 -10.05 -1.97 -13.06
N ILE A 71 -8.83 -2.50 -12.98
CA ILE A 71 -7.86 -2.13 -11.95
C ILE A 71 -6.52 -1.74 -12.55
N ASP A 72 -5.82 -0.86 -11.86
CA ASP A 72 -4.38 -0.63 -11.99
C ASP A 72 -3.69 -1.32 -10.80
N GLY A 73 -3.31 -2.59 -11.00
CA GLY A 73 -2.72 -3.43 -9.96
C GLY A 73 -1.22 -3.22 -9.80
N ILE A 74 -0.75 -3.02 -8.57
CA ILE A 74 0.66 -2.84 -8.23
C ILE A 74 1.06 -3.83 -7.14
N VAL A 75 1.99 -4.73 -7.45
CA VAL A 75 2.73 -5.46 -6.42
C VAL A 75 3.97 -4.66 -6.07
N LEU A 76 3.95 -3.96 -4.94
CA LEU A 76 5.02 -3.07 -4.52
C LEU A 76 6.00 -3.83 -3.63
N ILE A 77 7.24 -4.01 -4.08
CA ILE A 77 8.30 -4.68 -3.32
C ILE A 77 9.06 -3.61 -2.55
N SER A 78 8.85 -3.57 -1.23
CA SER A 78 9.39 -2.54 -0.35
C SER A 78 10.56 -3.05 0.48
N ASP A 79 11.77 -2.84 -0.04
CA ASP A 79 13.03 -3.22 0.59
C ASP A 79 13.38 -2.32 1.79
N THR A 80 13.08 -1.03 1.68
CA THR A 80 13.35 -0.03 2.72
C THR A 80 12.50 -0.31 3.96
N GLU A 81 11.20 -0.57 3.81
CA GLU A 81 10.34 -0.94 4.95
C GLU A 81 10.77 -2.28 5.57
N ALA A 82 11.23 -3.24 4.76
CA ALA A 82 11.80 -4.49 5.27
C ALA A 82 13.10 -4.29 6.07
N PHE A 83 13.93 -3.32 5.70
CA PHE A 83 15.12 -2.94 6.45
C PHE A 83 14.75 -2.19 7.75
N LEU A 84 13.79 -1.26 7.68
CA LEU A 84 13.38 -0.45 8.83
C LEU A 84 12.70 -1.27 9.95
N ASP A 85 12.06 -2.40 9.61
CA ASP A 85 11.57 -3.37 10.59
C ASP A 85 12.72 -4.21 11.17
N ASN A 86 13.56 -3.56 11.98
CA ASN A 86 14.68 -4.14 12.74
C ASN A 86 15.68 -4.95 11.90
N GLU A 87 16.00 -4.46 10.71
CA GLU A 87 16.96 -5.10 9.81
C GLU A 87 16.64 -6.57 9.52
N LYS A 88 15.34 -6.94 9.57
CA LYS A 88 14.86 -8.25 9.08
C LYS A 88 15.27 -8.51 7.63
N LEU A 89 15.58 -7.44 6.89
CA LEU A 89 16.40 -7.43 5.69
C LEU A 89 17.66 -6.58 5.91
N ALA A 90 18.85 -7.16 5.72
CA ALA A 90 20.11 -6.43 5.87
C ALA A 90 20.35 -5.43 4.72
N TRP A 91 20.91 -4.26 5.03
CA TRP A 91 21.15 -3.18 4.06
C TRP A 91 21.94 -3.64 2.82
N THR A 92 22.99 -4.44 3.03
CA THR A 92 23.91 -4.89 1.97
C THR A 92 23.27 -5.88 0.99
N THR A 93 22.15 -6.50 1.34
CA THR A 93 21.48 -7.51 0.51
C THR A 93 20.10 -7.05 0.02
N ARG A 94 19.68 -5.83 0.36
CA ARG A 94 18.33 -5.35 0.08
C ARG A 94 18.00 -5.31 -1.41
N ASP A 95 18.94 -4.89 -2.24
CA ASP A 95 18.75 -4.75 -3.69
C ASP A 95 18.62 -6.13 -4.35
N ASP A 96 19.50 -7.08 -4.01
CA ASP A 96 19.43 -8.47 -4.50
C ASP A 96 18.12 -9.15 -4.08
N ARG A 97 17.67 -8.89 -2.87
CA ARG A 97 16.43 -9.44 -2.31
C ARG A 97 15.20 -8.82 -2.97
N SER A 98 15.22 -7.52 -3.22
CA SER A 98 14.19 -6.81 -3.98
C SER A 98 14.09 -7.35 -5.41
N GLU A 99 15.23 -7.57 -6.07
CA GLU A 99 15.28 -8.15 -7.42
C GLU A 99 14.76 -9.58 -7.46
N TYR A 100 15.15 -10.44 -6.50
CA TYR A 100 14.64 -11.80 -6.38
C TYR A 100 13.10 -11.83 -6.28
N PHE A 101 12.52 -10.98 -5.43
CA PHE A 101 11.06 -10.88 -5.29
C PHE A 101 10.40 -10.29 -6.54
N PHE A 102 11.02 -9.31 -7.18
CA PHE A 102 10.54 -8.71 -8.43
C PHE A 102 10.41 -9.74 -9.55
N GLN A 103 11.43 -10.56 -9.75
CA GLN A 103 11.44 -11.60 -10.78
C GLN A 103 10.35 -12.65 -10.51
N LEU A 104 10.22 -13.11 -9.27
CA LEU A 104 9.17 -14.07 -8.90
C LEU A 104 7.76 -13.50 -9.08
N CYS A 105 7.50 -12.29 -8.57
CA CYS A 105 6.20 -11.65 -8.71
C CYS A 105 5.85 -11.42 -10.18
N SER A 106 6.80 -10.99 -11.00
CA SER A 106 6.61 -10.82 -12.44
C SER A 106 6.26 -12.13 -13.14
N ALA A 107 6.95 -13.23 -12.79
CA ALA A 107 6.65 -14.55 -13.33
C ALA A 107 5.25 -15.05 -12.91
N PHE A 108 4.83 -14.82 -11.66
CA PHE A 108 3.48 -15.18 -11.22
C PHE A 108 2.39 -14.32 -11.87
N ILE A 109 2.63 -13.03 -12.07
CA ILE A 109 1.72 -12.13 -12.81
C ILE A 109 1.49 -12.66 -14.23
N GLU A 110 2.55 -13.08 -14.91
CA GLU A 110 2.45 -13.68 -16.24
C GLU A 110 1.70 -15.03 -16.21
N ARG A 111 2.06 -15.92 -15.28
CA ARG A 111 1.42 -17.26 -15.16
C ARG A 111 -0.05 -17.20 -14.77
N LEU A 112 -0.46 -16.16 -14.04
CA LEU A 112 -1.85 -15.95 -13.65
C LEU A 112 -2.66 -15.17 -14.69
N ASP A 113 -2.05 -14.81 -15.83
CA ASP A 113 -2.65 -14.01 -16.90
C ASP A 113 -3.13 -12.62 -16.41
N LEU A 114 -2.29 -11.97 -15.61
CA LEU A 114 -2.56 -10.64 -15.02
C LEU A 114 -1.80 -9.52 -15.74
N LYS A 115 -0.95 -9.86 -16.71
CA LYS A 115 -0.13 -8.91 -17.47
C LYS A 115 -1.03 -7.86 -18.16
N GLY A 116 -0.64 -6.60 -18.07
CA GLY A 116 -1.41 -5.46 -18.60
C GLY A 116 -2.41 -4.85 -17.60
N LYS A 117 -2.83 -5.61 -16.58
CA LYS A 117 -3.65 -5.09 -15.46
C LYS A 117 -2.88 -4.97 -14.16
N VAL A 118 -1.91 -5.87 -13.94
CA VAL A 118 -1.07 -5.90 -12.74
C VAL A 118 0.41 -5.86 -13.13
N ARG A 119 1.24 -5.15 -12.35
CA ARG A 119 2.71 -5.15 -12.50
C ARG A 119 3.40 -5.23 -11.15
N ALA A 120 4.57 -5.86 -11.12
CA ALA A 120 5.48 -5.77 -9.98
C ALA A 120 6.34 -4.50 -10.11
N VAL A 121 6.63 -3.84 -9.00
CA VAL A 121 7.46 -2.62 -8.94
C VAL A 121 8.34 -2.68 -7.71
N LYS A 122 9.64 -2.38 -7.87
CA LYS A 122 10.55 -2.18 -6.73
C LYS A 122 10.36 -0.76 -6.22
N SER A 123 10.11 -0.57 -4.93
CA SER A 123 9.86 0.77 -4.36
C SER A 123 11.04 1.72 -4.60
N SER A 124 12.27 1.19 -4.52
CA SER A 124 13.52 1.91 -4.79
C SER A 124 13.67 2.42 -6.22
N THR A 125 12.81 2.00 -7.15
CA THR A 125 12.80 2.45 -8.56
C THR A 125 11.70 3.45 -8.89
N LEU A 126 10.87 3.83 -7.92
CA LEU A 126 9.83 4.85 -8.11
C LEU A 126 10.49 6.23 -8.28
N GLU A 127 10.06 6.99 -9.29
CA GLU A 127 10.70 8.25 -9.69
C GLU A 127 10.85 9.27 -8.54
N SER A 128 9.84 9.38 -7.66
CA SER A 128 9.83 10.36 -6.57
C SER A 128 10.11 9.78 -5.18
N ILE A 129 10.60 8.54 -5.10
CA ILE A 129 11.03 7.96 -3.82
C ILE A 129 12.17 8.81 -3.25
N PHE A 130 12.08 9.19 -1.97
CA PHE A 130 13.03 10.08 -1.31
C PHE A 130 13.24 11.47 -1.96
N SER A 131 12.32 11.90 -2.84
CA SER A 131 12.27 13.29 -3.28
C SER A 131 12.10 14.26 -2.10
N SER A 132 12.38 15.55 -2.31
CA SER A 132 12.19 16.57 -1.28
C SER A 132 10.77 16.57 -0.71
N ASP A 133 9.75 16.39 -1.55
CA ASP A 133 8.36 16.32 -1.11
C ASP A 133 8.07 15.05 -0.30
N TYR A 134 8.61 13.90 -0.71
CA TYR A 134 8.47 12.64 0.03
C TYR A 134 9.06 12.79 1.45
N VAL A 135 10.26 13.34 1.57
CA VAL A 135 10.96 13.53 2.85
C VAL A 135 10.27 14.58 3.71
N LEU A 136 9.81 15.70 3.12
CA LEU A 136 9.05 16.71 3.86
C LEU A 136 7.72 16.16 4.38
N ASN A 137 7.02 15.34 3.58
CA ASN A 137 5.79 14.69 4.01
C ASN A 137 6.04 13.68 5.13
N MET A 138 7.17 12.97 5.12
CA MET A 138 7.59 12.14 6.26
C MET A 138 7.72 12.97 7.54
N TYR A 139 8.42 14.11 7.51
CA TYR A 139 8.54 14.99 8.68
C TYR A 139 7.20 15.55 9.15
N LYS A 140 6.30 15.92 8.23
CA LYS A 140 4.95 16.36 8.57
C LYS A 140 4.19 15.25 9.30
N MET A 141 4.17 14.02 8.78
CA MET A 141 3.52 12.90 9.46
C MET A 141 4.13 12.63 10.82
N ALA A 142 5.47 12.61 10.93
CA ALA A 142 6.17 12.38 12.17
C ALA A 142 5.84 13.43 13.25
N SER A 143 5.54 14.67 12.85
CA SER A 143 5.13 15.73 13.79
C SER A 143 3.73 15.56 14.38
N ALA A 144 2.90 14.69 13.79
CA ALA A 144 1.49 14.51 14.13
C ALA A 144 1.19 13.19 14.85
N VAL A 145 2.21 12.37 15.10
CA VAL A 145 2.10 11.10 15.81
C VAL A 145 3.09 11.04 16.97
N THR A 146 2.72 10.32 18.00
CA THR A 146 3.61 10.04 19.13
C THR A 146 4.48 8.82 18.86
N ARG A 147 5.56 8.70 19.63
CA ARG A 147 6.39 7.48 19.64
C ARG A 147 5.57 6.24 19.99
N ASP A 148 4.67 6.34 20.96
CA ASP A 148 3.88 5.20 21.43
C ASP A 148 2.91 4.71 20.35
N GLU A 149 2.25 5.64 19.64
CA GLU A 149 1.37 5.29 18.52
C GLU A 149 2.12 4.56 17.39
N THR A 150 3.35 4.97 17.10
CA THR A 150 4.17 4.39 16.01
C THR A 150 4.89 3.11 16.41
N SER A 151 4.83 2.68 17.67
CA SER A 151 5.50 1.48 18.17
C SER A 151 4.70 0.20 17.85
N VAL A 152 4.46 -0.03 16.56
CA VAL A 152 3.68 -1.17 16.02
C VAL A 152 4.56 -2.31 15.49
N CYS A 153 5.85 -2.06 15.30
CA CYS A 153 6.84 -3.09 15.01
C CYS A 153 7.46 -3.60 16.33
N GLU A 154 7.94 -4.84 16.33
CA GLU A 154 8.71 -5.37 17.46
C GLU A 154 9.99 -4.54 17.69
N GLY A 155 10.59 -4.61 18.88
CA GLY A 155 11.83 -3.89 19.18
C GLY A 155 11.65 -2.43 19.60
N THR A 156 12.77 -1.71 19.75
CA THR A 156 12.81 -0.35 20.34
C THR A 156 13.55 0.66 19.47
N THR A 157 13.95 0.25 18.26
CA THR A 157 14.69 1.10 17.33
C THR A 157 13.77 2.19 16.77
N LEU A 158 14.32 3.39 16.57
CA LEU A 158 13.60 4.47 15.89
C LEU A 158 13.15 4.05 14.48
N ALA A 159 13.92 3.16 13.83
CA ALA A 159 13.60 2.63 12.50
C ALA A 159 12.22 1.97 12.46
N GLY A 160 11.86 1.18 13.48
CA GLY A 160 10.54 0.56 13.60
C GLY A 160 9.40 1.59 13.65
N ASN A 161 9.60 2.72 14.32
CA ASN A 161 8.62 3.81 14.37
C ASN A 161 8.39 4.48 13.00
N LEU A 162 9.34 4.37 12.07
CA LEU A 162 9.23 4.95 10.73
C LEU A 162 8.45 4.06 9.76
N VAL A 163 8.34 2.75 9.99
CA VAL A 163 7.66 1.79 9.12
C VAL A 163 6.23 2.24 8.74
N PRO A 164 5.32 2.58 9.67
CA PRO A 164 3.96 3.01 9.30
C PRO A 164 3.92 4.32 8.50
N LEU A 165 4.90 5.21 8.68
CA LEU A 165 4.99 6.45 7.90
C LEU A 165 5.45 6.16 6.48
N PHE A 166 6.47 5.31 6.32
CA PHE A 166 6.94 4.86 5.01
C PHE A 166 5.85 4.09 4.26
N TYR A 167 5.09 3.24 4.95
CA TYR A 167 3.95 2.54 4.38
C TYR A 167 2.93 3.54 3.81
N ALA A 168 2.51 4.53 4.59
CA ALA A 168 1.59 5.57 4.14
C ALA A 168 2.14 6.37 2.94
N LEU A 169 3.41 6.78 3.00
CA LEU A 169 4.06 7.55 1.93
C LEU A 169 4.20 6.75 0.63
N ASN A 170 4.54 5.47 0.72
CA ASN A 170 4.63 4.59 -0.45
C ASN A 170 3.26 4.40 -1.10
N HIS A 171 2.21 4.21 -0.30
CA HIS A 171 0.83 4.12 -0.80
C HIS A 171 0.35 5.45 -1.40
N HIS A 172 0.76 6.59 -0.84
CA HIS A 172 0.50 7.92 -1.41
C HIS A 172 1.23 8.13 -2.73
N LEU A 173 2.52 7.77 -2.78
CA LEU A 173 3.37 7.92 -3.97
C LEU A 173 2.83 7.10 -5.15
N VAL A 174 2.36 5.89 -4.90
CA VAL A 174 1.72 5.09 -5.95
C VAL A 174 0.24 5.43 -6.14
N GLY A 175 -0.38 6.25 -5.30
CA GLY A 175 -1.78 6.68 -5.42
C GLY A 175 -2.81 5.57 -5.17
N THR A 176 -2.59 4.75 -4.14
CA THR A 176 -3.43 3.58 -3.84
C THR A 176 -4.85 3.98 -3.44
N ASP A 177 -5.86 3.38 -4.10
CA ASP A 177 -7.27 3.46 -3.67
C ASP A 177 -7.62 2.32 -2.71
N VAL A 178 -7.13 1.11 -3.00
CA VAL A 178 -7.38 -0.10 -2.19
C VAL A 178 -6.06 -0.82 -1.93
N ALA A 179 -5.72 -1.02 -0.66
CA ALA A 179 -4.57 -1.83 -0.27
C ALA A 179 -5.01 -3.25 0.13
N ILE A 180 -4.36 -4.27 -0.42
CA ILE A 180 -4.47 -5.65 0.05
C ILE A 180 -3.33 -5.87 1.05
N ILE A 181 -3.63 -6.39 2.25
CA ILE A 181 -2.66 -6.59 3.32
C ILE A 181 -2.84 -7.95 3.99
N GLY A 182 -1.78 -8.41 4.67
CA GLY A 182 -1.88 -9.50 5.65
C GLY A 182 -2.42 -9.01 6.99
N GLU A 183 -2.96 -9.92 7.79
CA GLU A 183 -3.51 -9.61 9.13
C GLU A 183 -2.46 -9.00 10.07
N ASP A 184 -1.20 -9.43 9.94
CA ASP A 184 -0.06 -8.91 10.69
C ASP A 184 0.24 -7.44 10.41
N TYR A 185 -0.22 -6.91 9.27
CA TYR A 185 -0.07 -5.51 8.88
C TYR A 185 -1.23 -4.61 9.31
N ILE A 186 -2.30 -5.13 9.93
CA ILE A 186 -3.45 -4.33 10.37
C ILE A 186 -3.04 -3.15 11.28
N PRO A 187 -2.15 -3.31 12.30
CA PRO A 187 -1.73 -2.17 13.12
C PRO A 187 -1.00 -1.08 12.32
N ILE A 188 -0.11 -1.50 11.41
CA ILE A 188 0.62 -0.59 10.52
C ILE A 188 -0.35 0.15 9.59
N ALA A 189 -1.28 -0.59 8.94
CA ALA A 189 -2.26 -0.02 8.03
C ALA A 189 -3.23 0.94 8.74
N THR A 190 -3.64 0.62 9.97
CA THR A 190 -4.51 1.47 10.78
C THR A 190 -3.87 2.83 11.04
N LEU A 191 -2.60 2.84 11.46
CA LEU A 191 -1.86 4.07 11.69
C LEU A 191 -1.56 4.80 10.36
N ALA A 192 -1.19 4.05 9.32
CA ALA A 192 -0.93 4.60 7.99
C ALA A 192 -2.14 5.35 7.44
N THR A 193 -3.35 4.78 7.55
CA THR A 193 -4.60 5.45 7.15
C THR A 193 -4.82 6.73 7.94
N LYS A 194 -4.57 6.72 9.26
CA LYS A 194 -4.68 7.93 10.09
C LYS A 194 -3.74 9.06 9.60
N VAL A 195 -2.48 8.75 9.31
CA VAL A 195 -1.50 9.76 8.87
C VAL A 195 -1.64 10.12 7.39
N TYR A 196 -2.26 9.26 6.58
CA TYR A 196 -2.54 9.54 5.17
C TYR A 196 -3.43 10.78 5.00
N TYR A 197 -4.42 10.96 5.86
CA TYR A 197 -5.30 12.14 5.84
C TYR A 197 -4.54 13.47 6.01
N ILE A 198 -3.40 13.45 6.71
CA ILE A 198 -2.52 14.64 6.86
C ILE A 198 -1.97 15.09 5.51
N LEU A 199 -1.78 14.15 4.56
CA LEU A 199 -1.33 14.46 3.21
C LEU A 199 -2.47 14.97 2.30
N ALA A 200 -3.71 14.59 2.58
CA ALA A 200 -4.87 14.93 1.76
C ALA A 200 -5.39 16.36 2.00
N ASP A 201 -5.15 16.94 3.18
CA ASP A 201 -5.92 18.10 3.66
C ASP A 201 -5.29 19.50 3.46
N TYR A 202 -4.15 19.65 2.77
CA TYR A 202 -3.55 20.98 2.58
C TYR A 202 -3.57 21.47 1.12
N ILE A 203 -4.71 22.04 0.71
CA ILE A 203 -4.76 23.00 -0.41
C ILE A 203 -4.20 24.33 0.11
N PHE A 204 -3.03 24.75 -0.38
CA PHE A 204 -2.49 26.08 -0.07
C PHE A 204 -3.33 27.17 -0.78
N PHE A 205 -4.07 27.97 -0.01
CA PHE A 205 -4.47 29.31 -0.45
C PHE A 205 -3.42 30.32 0.03
N SER A 206 -2.59 30.79 -0.89
CA SER A 206 -1.76 31.97 -0.67
C SER A 206 -2.65 33.22 -0.73
N GLY A 207 -3.20 33.63 0.42
CA GLY A 207 -3.77 34.98 0.57
C GLY A 207 -2.66 36.03 0.52
N SER A 208 -2.69 36.89 -0.48
CA SER A 208 -1.83 38.08 -0.58
C SER A 208 -1.96 38.91 0.70
N LYS A 209 -0.86 39.04 1.45
CA LYS A 209 -0.77 40.03 2.54
C LYS A 209 -1.02 41.43 1.96
N ARG A 210 -1.97 42.17 2.55
CA ARG A 210 -1.84 43.61 2.77
C ARG A 210 -1.68 43.80 4.27
#